data_AF-A0A0Q6T468-F1
#
_entry.id   AF-A0A0Q6T468-F1
#
_cell.length_a   1.000
_cell.length_b   1.000
_cell.length_c   1.000
_cell.angle_alpha   90.00
_cell.angle_beta   90.00
_cell.angle_gamma   90.00
#
_symmetry.space_group_name_H-M   'P 1'
#
loop_
_entity.id
_entity.type
_entity.pdbx_description
1 polymer ?
#
loop_
_entity_poly.entity_id
_entity_poly.type
_entity_poly.pdbx_seq_one_letter_code
_entity_poly.pdbx_strand_id
1 'polypeptide(L)'
;MKRLVYPLFLGTLLTNPALAMDQSLVRQFKKLDPQTRLEQRCDTEAMERINKDDSGFRPDKVIAYSFGEPVYDTNQIKAPGAVFRSKGEWYRLKFKCVTGPDHIEVLSLKYKIGAQVPREQWDGHYLYP
;
A
#
# COMPACT_ATOMS: atom_id res chain seq x y z
N MET A 1 -53.79 29.34 14.62
CA MET A 1 -53.29 28.48 13.53
C MET A 1 -51.85 28.90 13.22
N LYS A 2 -50.84 28.16 13.69
CA LYS A 2 -49.42 28.39 13.35
C LYS A 2 -48.89 27.14 12.67
N ARG A 3 -48.57 27.23 11.38
CA ARG A 3 -47.94 26.14 10.63
C ARG A 3 -46.44 26.18 10.90
N LEU A 4 -45.94 25.19 11.63
CA LEU A 4 -44.51 24.95 11.77
C LEU A 4 -44.02 24.29 10.48
N VAL A 5 -43.10 24.94 9.77
CA VAL A 5 -42.39 24.36 8.62
C VAL A 5 -41.00 23.96 9.13
N TYR A 6 -40.72 22.66 9.19
CA TYR A 6 -39.39 22.14 9.46
C TYR A 6 -38.63 21.99 8.12
N PRO A 7 -37.41 22.51 7.98
CA PRO A 7 -36.61 22.24 6.81
C PRO A 7 -36.08 20.80 6.90
N LEU A 8 -36.42 20.00 5.90
CA LEU A 8 -35.88 18.65 5.72
C LEU A 8 -34.42 18.79 5.26
N PHE A 9 -33.47 18.70 6.20
CA PHE A 9 -32.05 18.58 5.87
C PHE A 9 -31.80 17.19 5.26
N LEU A 10 -31.76 17.13 3.93
CA LEU A 10 -31.38 15.94 3.19
C LEU A 10 -29.86 15.79 3.25
N GLY A 11 -29.37 15.05 4.24
CA GLY A 11 -27.94 14.73 4.37
C GLY A 11 -27.49 13.81 3.25
N THR A 12 -26.67 14.31 2.32
CA THR A 12 -25.97 13.49 1.33
C THR A 12 -24.93 12.62 2.03
N LEU A 13 -25.19 11.32 2.13
CA LEU A 13 -24.22 10.32 2.52
C LEU A 13 -23.14 10.23 1.43
N LEU A 14 -21.95 10.76 1.70
CA LEU A 14 -20.76 10.49 0.90
C LEU A 14 -20.37 9.03 1.13
N THR A 15 -20.82 8.12 0.28
CA THR A 15 -20.30 6.76 0.23
C THR A 15 -18.89 6.84 -0.37
N ASN A 16 -17.86 6.88 0.49
CA ASN A 16 -16.49 6.68 0.03
C ASN A 16 -16.40 5.23 -0.46
N PRO A 17 -16.13 4.97 -1.75
CA PRO A 17 -15.81 3.63 -2.18
C PRO A 17 -14.43 3.32 -1.60
N ALA A 18 -14.39 2.67 -0.44
CA ALA A 18 -13.24 1.83 -0.15
C ALA A 18 -13.18 0.85 -1.32
N LEU A 19 -12.17 0.99 -2.19
CA LEU A 19 -11.99 0.10 -3.33
C LEU A 19 -11.92 -1.31 -2.76
N ALA A 20 -13.00 -2.06 -2.96
CA ALA A 20 -13.07 -3.44 -2.49
C ALA A 20 -12.02 -4.22 -3.27
N MET A 21 -11.03 -4.77 -2.56
CA MET A 21 -10.03 -5.64 -3.16
C MET A 21 -10.69 -6.83 -3.85
N ASP A 22 -10.06 -7.34 -4.91
CA ASP A 22 -10.49 -8.59 -5.53
C ASP A 22 -10.50 -9.72 -4.49
N GLN A 23 -11.66 -10.35 -4.33
CA GLN A 23 -11.85 -11.47 -3.42
C GLN A 23 -10.93 -12.65 -3.74
N SER A 24 -10.50 -12.81 -4.99
CA SER A 24 -9.50 -13.81 -5.38
C SER A 24 -8.14 -13.55 -4.72
N LEU A 25 -7.72 -12.29 -4.67
CA LEU A 25 -6.47 -11.87 -4.03
C LEU A 25 -6.56 -12.02 -2.51
N VAL A 26 -7.69 -11.64 -1.91
CA VAL A 26 -7.94 -11.86 -0.47
C VAL A 26 -7.81 -13.34 -0.11
N ARG A 27 -8.37 -14.24 -0.93
CA ARG A 27 -8.23 -15.70 -0.73
C ARG A 27 -6.79 -16.18 -0.84
N GLN A 28 -5.98 -15.60 -1.74
CA GLN A 28 -4.56 -15.94 -1.85
C GLN A 28 -3.78 -15.47 -0.62
N PHE A 29 -4.00 -14.23 -0.17
CA PHE A 29 -3.38 -13.69 1.04
C PHE A 29 -3.72 -14.48 2.30
N LYS A 30 -4.96 -14.97 2.43
CA LYS A 30 -5.36 -15.81 3.56
C LYS A 30 -4.62 -17.16 3.65
N LYS A 31 -3.92 -17.59 2.59
CA LYS A 31 -3.06 -18.80 2.60
C LYS A 31 -1.65 -18.53 3.11
N LEU A 32 -1.22 -17.26 3.17
CA LEU A 32 0.08 -16.86 3.68
C LEU A 32 0.08 -16.92 5.22
N ASP A 33 1.25 -17.15 5.81
CA ASP A 33 1.43 -16.90 7.24
C ASP A 33 1.16 -15.42 7.57
N PRO A 34 0.83 -15.08 8.83
CA PRO A 34 0.40 -13.73 9.18
C PRO A 34 1.42 -12.63 8.82
N GLN A 35 2.71 -12.85 9.05
CA GLN A 35 3.72 -11.84 8.78
C GLN A 35 3.89 -11.61 7.28
N THR A 36 3.99 -12.69 6.49
CA THR A 36 4.06 -12.58 5.02
C THR A 36 2.79 -11.95 4.46
N ARG A 37 1.62 -12.26 5.01
CA ARG A 37 0.35 -11.62 4.63
C ARG A 37 0.38 -10.12 4.84
N LEU A 38 0.83 -9.67 6.02
CA LEU A 38 0.97 -8.26 6.35
C LEU A 38 1.87 -7.54 5.34
N GLU A 39 3.05 -8.09 5.06
CA GLU A 39 3.98 -7.51 4.07
C GLU A 39 3.37 -7.45 2.68
N GLN A 40 2.91 -8.58 2.14
CA GLN A 40 2.38 -8.66 0.78
C GLN A 40 1.16 -7.76 0.59
N ARG A 41 0.31 -7.64 1.62
CA ARG A 41 -0.82 -6.71 1.58
C ARG A 41 -0.35 -5.26 1.53
N CYS A 42 0.62 -4.89 2.35
CA CYS A 42 1.16 -3.54 2.41
C CYS A 42 1.95 -3.16 1.15
N ASP A 43 2.69 -4.10 0.56
CA ASP A 43 3.37 -3.95 -0.72
C ASP A 43 2.36 -3.71 -1.85
N THR A 44 1.27 -4.48 -1.86
CA THR A 44 0.17 -4.30 -2.82
C THR A 44 -0.50 -2.93 -2.65
N GLU A 45 -0.75 -2.49 -1.41
CA GLU A 45 -1.29 -1.16 -1.16
C GLU A 45 -0.35 -0.06 -1.68
N ALA A 46 0.95 -0.19 -1.44
CA ALA A 46 1.93 0.78 -1.90
C ALA A 46 1.92 0.88 -3.42
N MET A 47 1.89 -0.24 -4.14
CA MET A 47 1.75 -0.25 -5.60
C MET A 47 0.47 0.43 -6.05
N GLU A 48 -0.66 0.09 -5.45
CA GLU A 48 -1.96 0.66 -5.80
C GLU A 48 -2.04 2.17 -5.58
N ARG A 49 -1.53 2.69 -4.44
CA ARG A 49 -1.54 4.13 -4.16
C ARG A 49 -0.60 4.87 -5.08
N ILE A 50 0.63 4.39 -5.26
CA ILE A 50 1.61 5.01 -6.17
C ILE A 50 1.08 5.04 -7.62
N ASN A 51 0.38 3.99 -8.06
CA ASN A 51 -0.24 3.96 -9.40
C ASN A 51 -1.42 4.93 -9.54
N LYS A 52 -2.14 5.24 -8.46
CA LYS A 52 -3.29 6.16 -8.44
C LYS A 52 -2.86 7.61 -8.27
N ASP A 53 -1.72 7.87 -7.65
CA ASP A 53 -1.13 9.20 -7.58
C ASP A 53 -0.74 9.70 -8.99
N ASP A 54 -0.84 11.02 -9.21
CA ASP A 54 -0.40 11.71 -10.43
C ASP A 54 1.14 11.73 -10.62
N SER A 55 1.83 10.72 -10.08
CA SER A 55 3.29 10.53 -10.13
C SER A 55 3.80 10.04 -11.49
N GLY A 56 2.92 9.46 -12.32
CA GLY A 56 3.29 8.84 -13.60
C GLY A 56 3.97 7.47 -13.50
N PHE A 57 4.17 6.97 -12.28
CA PHE A 57 4.68 5.61 -12.03
C PHE A 57 3.60 4.55 -12.27
N ARG A 58 4.04 3.37 -12.71
CA ARG A 58 3.19 2.18 -12.86
C ARG A 58 3.89 1.00 -12.18
N PRO A 59 3.80 0.89 -10.84
CA PRO A 59 4.49 -0.14 -10.11
C PRO A 59 4.01 -1.54 -10.49
N ASP A 60 4.94 -2.46 -10.71
CA ASP A 60 4.65 -3.90 -10.91
C ASP A 60 5.25 -4.80 -9.82
N LYS A 61 6.06 -4.21 -8.93
CA LYS A 61 6.71 -4.91 -7.83
C LYS A 61 7.09 -3.94 -6.72
N VAL A 62 7.02 -4.41 -5.48
CA VAL A 62 7.64 -3.81 -4.29
C VAL A 62 8.51 -4.87 -3.63
N ILE A 63 9.64 -4.46 -3.06
CA ILE A 63 10.48 -5.29 -2.19
C ILE A 63 10.77 -4.47 -0.94
N ALA A 64 10.37 -4.97 0.23
CA ALA A 64 10.44 -4.22 1.48
C ALA A 64 11.85 -4.11 2.08
N TYR A 65 12.75 -5.03 1.72
CA TYR A 65 14.03 -5.29 2.43
C TYR A 65 15.30 -4.94 1.64
N SER A 66 15.22 -4.39 0.42
CA SER A 66 16.40 -4.25 -0.47
C SER A 66 17.56 -3.43 0.10
N PHE A 67 17.29 -2.35 0.83
CA PHE A 67 18.31 -1.44 1.39
C PHE A 67 18.22 -1.28 2.91
N GLY A 68 17.54 -2.22 3.58
CA GLY A 68 17.35 -2.18 5.02
C GLY A 68 16.16 -3.01 5.44
N GLU A 69 16.33 -3.73 6.54
CA GLU A 69 15.35 -4.69 7.05
C GLU A 69 14.02 -4.02 7.45
N PRO A 70 12.87 -4.62 7.10
CA PRO A 70 11.59 -4.23 7.64
C PRO A 70 11.52 -4.51 9.14
N VAL A 71 10.79 -3.65 9.85
CA VAL A 71 10.46 -3.83 11.27
C VAL A 71 8.98 -4.15 11.38
N TYR A 72 8.68 -5.32 11.91
CA TYR A 72 7.32 -5.80 12.13
C TYR A 72 6.86 -5.57 13.58
N ASP A 73 5.56 -5.34 13.70
CA ASP A 73 4.78 -5.33 14.93
C ASP A 73 3.45 -6.04 14.60
N THR A 74 2.56 -6.22 15.58
CA THR A 74 1.39 -7.09 15.49
C THR A 74 0.57 -6.86 14.21
N ASN A 75 0.19 -5.62 13.90
CA ASN A 75 -0.58 -5.27 12.70
C ASN A 75 0.13 -4.24 11.82
N GLN A 76 1.45 -4.11 11.93
CA GLN A 76 2.18 -2.99 11.34
C GLN A 76 3.54 -3.43 10.82
N ILE A 77 3.91 -2.89 9.66
CA ILE A 77 5.24 -3.01 9.08
C ILE A 77 5.81 -1.61 8.82
N LYS A 78 7.10 -1.43 9.12
CA LYS A 78 7.91 -0.28 8.68
C LYS A 78 9.00 -0.80 7.76
N ALA A 79 9.06 -0.33 6.52
CA ALA A 79 10.07 -0.72 5.55
C ALA A 79 10.91 0.51 5.16
N PRO A 80 12.02 0.80 5.88
CA PRO A 80 12.83 1.99 5.63
C PRO A 80 13.72 1.87 4.38
N GLY A 81 13.99 0.64 3.92
CA GLY A 81 14.88 0.31 2.81
C GLY A 81 14.15 -0.28 1.59
N ALA A 82 12.84 -0.06 1.48
CA ALA A 82 12.05 -0.63 0.40
C ALA A 82 12.43 -0.07 -0.98
N VAL A 83 11.96 -0.74 -2.03
CA VAL A 83 11.97 -0.26 -3.40
C VAL A 83 10.66 -0.64 -4.09
N PHE A 84 10.32 0.07 -5.17
CA PHE A 84 9.34 -0.40 -6.13
C PHE A 84 9.90 -0.34 -7.54
N ARG A 85 9.41 -1.20 -8.44
CA ARG A 85 9.78 -1.20 -9.85
C ARG A 85 8.65 -0.62 -10.68
N SER A 86 8.99 0.31 -11.57
CA SER A 86 8.06 0.88 -12.54
C SER A 86 8.74 0.99 -13.89
N LYS A 87 8.13 0.40 -14.93
CA LYS A 87 8.65 0.40 -16.32
C LYS A 87 10.08 -0.15 -16.41
N GLY A 88 10.38 -1.21 -15.66
CA GLY A 88 11.69 -1.88 -15.66
C GLY A 88 12.80 -1.12 -14.93
N GLU A 89 12.47 -0.05 -14.18
CA GLU A 89 13.43 0.71 -13.37
C GLU A 89 13.03 0.68 -11.89
N TRP A 90 14.02 0.59 -11.00
CA TRP A 90 13.82 0.55 -9.56
C TRP A 90 13.93 1.92 -8.92
N TYR A 91 13.07 2.20 -7.96
CA TYR A 91 13.01 3.47 -7.22
C TYR A 91 13.02 3.19 -5.73
N ARG A 92 13.77 4.01 -4.98
CA ARG A 92 13.80 3.94 -3.53
C ARG A 92 12.40 4.22 -2.97
N LEU A 93 12.00 3.43 -2.00
CA LEU A 93 10.74 3.57 -1.29
C LEU A 93 11.02 3.49 0.21
N LYS A 94 10.23 4.20 0.98
CA LYS A 94 10.04 3.85 2.38
C LYS A 94 8.59 3.96 2.72
N PHE A 95 8.09 3.04 3.54
CA PHE A 95 6.71 3.09 3.97
C PHE A 95 6.52 2.62 5.41
N LYS A 96 5.38 3.04 5.98
CA LYS A 96 4.79 2.51 7.20
C LYS A 96 3.34 2.15 6.87
N CYS A 97 2.99 0.90 7.12
CA CYS A 97 1.66 0.37 6.84
C CYS A 97 1.06 -0.26 8.10
N VAL A 98 -0.22 -0.01 8.34
CA VAL A 98 -1.00 -0.60 9.45
C VAL A 98 -2.23 -1.26 8.86
N THR A 99 -2.51 -2.49 9.30
CA THR A 99 -3.67 -3.27 8.88
C THR A 99 -4.62 -3.56 10.04
N GLY A 100 -5.78 -4.13 9.72
CA GLY A 100 -6.63 -4.81 10.70
C GLY A 100 -6.01 -6.14 11.18
N PRO A 101 -6.63 -6.79 12.18
CA PRO A 101 -6.09 -8.01 12.81
C PRO A 101 -5.92 -9.21 11.86
N ASP A 102 -6.64 -9.25 10.74
CA ASP A 102 -6.52 -10.33 9.75
C ASP A 102 -5.47 -10.05 8.66
N HIS A 103 -4.85 -8.87 8.72
CA HIS A 103 -3.91 -8.29 7.75
C HIS A 103 -4.42 -8.18 6.31
N ILE A 104 -5.74 -8.01 6.13
CA ILE A 104 -6.35 -7.79 4.82
C ILE A 104 -6.69 -6.31 4.62
N GLU A 105 -7.42 -5.72 5.57
CA GLU A 105 -7.78 -4.30 5.48
C GLU A 105 -6.57 -3.44 5.84
N VAL A 106 -6.21 -2.48 4.98
CA VAL A 106 -5.17 -1.50 5.30
C VAL A 106 -5.81 -0.26 5.90
N LEU A 107 -5.57 -0.04 7.18
CA LEU A 107 -6.09 1.08 7.96
C LEU A 107 -5.31 2.37 7.70
N SER A 108 -3.99 2.25 7.47
CA SER A 108 -3.17 3.40 7.08
C SER A 108 -1.93 2.97 6.30
N LEU A 109 -1.55 3.79 5.32
CA LEU A 109 -0.26 3.70 4.63
C LEU A 109 0.32 5.10 4.52
N LYS A 110 1.56 5.27 4.94
CA LYS A 110 2.39 6.45 4.67
C LYS A 110 3.61 5.99 3.90
N TYR A 111 3.93 6.63 2.79
CA TYR A 111 5.13 6.32 2.02
C TYR A 111 5.83 7.59 1.54
N LYS A 112 7.10 7.41 1.13
CA LYS A 112 7.87 8.41 0.43
C LYS A 112 8.65 7.74 -0.70
N ILE A 113 8.46 8.23 -1.92
CA ILE A 113 9.26 7.88 -3.08
C ILE A 113 10.59 8.64 -3.00
N GLY A 114 11.69 7.94 -3.28
CA GLY A 114 13.04 8.48 -3.38
C GLY A 114 13.58 8.41 -4.81
N ALA A 115 14.90 8.53 -4.93
CA ALA A 115 15.58 8.49 -6.23
C ALA A 115 15.47 7.11 -6.90
N GLN A 116 15.66 7.09 -8.22
CA GLN A 116 15.92 5.86 -8.97
C GLN A 116 17.19 5.18 -8.44
N VAL A 117 17.19 3.86 -8.42
CA VAL A 117 18.35 3.05 -8.04
C VAL A 117 19.22 2.83 -9.29
N PRO A 118 20.48 3.29 -9.29
CA PRO A 118 21.40 3.06 -10.41
C PRO A 118 21.57 1.57 -10.69
N ARG A 119 21.62 1.18 -11.97
CA ARG A 119 21.66 -0.23 -12.41
C ARG A 119 22.88 -0.97 -11.87
N GLU A 120 24.00 -0.29 -11.73
CA GLU A 120 25.24 -0.79 -11.13
C GLU A 120 25.10 -1.21 -9.66
N GLN A 121 24.03 -0.79 -8.97
CA GLN A 121 23.75 -1.21 -7.59
C GLN A 121 22.82 -2.43 -7.50
N TRP A 122 22.21 -2.87 -8.60
CA TRP A 122 21.10 -3.82 -8.57
C TRP A 122 21.48 -5.19 -8.03
N ASP A 123 22.60 -5.75 -8.50
CA ASP A 123 23.07 -7.08 -8.10
C ASP A 123 23.29 -7.18 -6.59
N GLY A 124 23.81 -6.10 -5.97
CA GLY A 124 24.05 -6.03 -4.52
C GLY A 124 22.77 -5.91 -3.69
N HIS A 125 21.62 -5.64 -4.31
CA HIS A 125 20.34 -5.38 -3.66
C HIS A 125 19.21 -6.32 -4.14
N TYR A 126 19.58 -7.41 -4.82
CA TYR A 126 18.65 -8.40 -5.39
C TYR A 126 17.61 -7.79 -6.34
N LEU A 127 18.00 -6.75 -7.06
CA LEU A 127 17.16 -6.07 -8.03
C LEU A 127 17.47 -6.59 -9.43
N TYR A 128 16.45 -6.58 -10.29
CA TYR A 128 16.55 -7.16 -11.63
C TYR A 128 15.62 -6.43 -12.62
N PRO A 129 15.91 -6.53 -13.95
CA PRO A 129 15.09 -5.90 -14.98
C PRO A 129 13.61 -6.25 -14.91
#